data_AF-A0A6J8A6C2-F1
#
_entry.id   AF-A0A6J8A6C2-F1
#
_cell.length_a   1.000
_cell.length_b   1.000
_cell.length_c   1.000
_cell.angle_alpha   90.00
_cell.angle_beta   90.00
_cell.angle_gamma   90.00
#
_symmetry.space_group_name_H-M   'P 1'
#
loop_
_entity.id
_entity.type
_entity.pdbx_description
1 polymer ?
#
loop_
_entity_poly.entity_id
_entity_poly.type
_entity_poly.pdbx_seq_one_letter_code
_entity_poly.pdbx_strand_id
1 'polypeptide(L)'
;MNELNRKTFDLQRLNDNKIRQKFNTEVKNRCQVLREIDDNNENMGENITEIWDNINDIYTKTAEKVLSLKNRKRKQWLPDKTWENIKERKAIKIKFNAATSNRLKTKLQSNYRDKDKEVKKSAQNDRRNYVEELANEAEEASKRGELSVVYKISRQLCGKSRNNDSPVLSKEGLKQTMIYLTFNRLEMHLK
;
A
#
# COMPACT_ATOMS: atom_id res chain seq x y z
N MET A 1 10.29 19.94 -8.93
CA MET A 1 9.13 19.54 -8.12
C MET A 1 9.46 18.29 -7.33
N ASN A 2 9.68 18.45 -6.03
CA ASN A 2 10.14 17.38 -5.15
C ASN A 2 8.97 16.43 -4.83
N GLU A 3 9.13 15.14 -5.14
CA GLU A 3 8.32 14.06 -4.55
C GLU A 3 8.71 13.90 -3.07
N LEU A 4 8.52 14.96 -2.28
CA LEU A 4 8.45 14.86 -0.84
C LEU A 4 7.26 13.95 -0.53
N ASN A 5 7.56 12.88 0.21
CA ASN A 5 6.64 11.86 0.71
C ASN A 5 5.21 12.41 0.88
N ARG A 6 4.33 12.25 -0.13
CA ARG A 6 2.92 12.67 -0.04
C ARG A 6 2.27 11.86 1.07
N LYS A 7 2.15 12.46 2.25
CA LYS A 7 1.46 11.91 3.41
C LYS A 7 -0.03 11.93 3.08
N THR A 8 -0.63 10.76 2.91
CA THR A 8 -2.08 10.65 2.72
C THR A 8 -2.71 10.26 4.03
N PHE A 9 -3.75 10.97 4.47
CA PHE A 9 -4.52 10.61 5.66
C PHE A 9 -5.48 9.45 5.38
N ASP A 10 -5.80 8.69 6.42
CA ASP A 10 -6.77 7.61 6.32
C ASP A 10 -8.21 8.13 6.44
N LEU A 11 -8.75 8.59 5.31
CA LEU A 11 -10.11 9.12 5.23
C LEU A 11 -11.18 8.07 5.51
N GLN A 12 -10.88 6.77 5.44
CA GLN A 12 -11.85 5.72 5.77
C GLN A 12 -12.29 5.81 7.24
N ARG A 13 -11.46 6.40 8.10
CA ARG A 13 -11.80 6.62 9.52
C ARG A 13 -12.94 7.63 9.71
N LEU A 14 -13.18 8.51 8.74
CA LEU A 14 -14.32 9.45 8.79
C LEU A 14 -15.68 8.77 8.54
N ASN A 15 -15.69 7.49 8.16
CA ASN A 15 -16.94 6.71 8.11
C ASN A 15 -17.49 6.44 9.52
N ASP A 16 -16.64 6.43 10.55
CA ASP A 16 -17.08 6.37 11.94
C ASP A 16 -17.64 7.73 12.38
N ASN A 17 -18.91 7.72 12.78
CA ASN A 17 -19.62 8.92 13.21
C ASN A 17 -18.94 9.62 14.39
N LYS A 18 -18.33 8.86 15.32
CA LYS A 18 -17.62 9.43 16.48
C LYS A 18 -16.37 10.21 16.04
N ILE A 19 -15.61 9.65 15.10
CA ILE A 19 -14.38 10.27 14.59
C ILE A 19 -14.72 11.50 13.75
N ARG A 20 -15.76 11.41 12.91
CA ARG A 20 -16.24 12.52 12.10
C ARG A 20 -16.71 13.72 12.95
N GLN A 21 -17.45 13.46 14.03
CA GLN A 21 -17.87 14.52 14.95
C GLN A 21 -16.66 15.19 15.61
N LYS A 22 -15.69 14.41 16.12
CA LYS A 22 -14.45 14.95 16.69
C LYS A 22 -13.66 15.78 15.69
N PHE A 23 -13.55 15.32 14.44
CA PHE A 23 -12.89 16.06 13.36
C PHE A 23 -13.57 17.41 13.12
N ASN A 24 -14.89 17.42 12.95
CA ASN A 24 -15.65 18.64 12.72
C ASN A 24 -15.54 19.64 13.89
N THR A 25 -15.57 19.15 15.13
CA THR A 25 -15.39 20.01 16.31
C THR A 25 -13.99 20.62 16.34
N GLU A 26 -12.95 19.84 16.06
CA GLU A 26 -11.57 20.34 16.05
C GLU A 26 -11.35 21.39 14.94
N VAL A 27 -11.94 21.18 13.76
CA VAL A 27 -11.92 22.17 12.67
C VAL A 27 -12.61 23.45 13.12
N LYS A 28 -13.82 23.36 13.68
CA LYS A 28 -14.57 24.53 14.18
C LYS A 28 -13.78 25.31 15.22
N ASN A 29 -13.19 24.62 16.20
CA ASN A 29 -12.39 25.23 17.25
C ASN A 29 -11.21 26.00 16.66
N ARG A 30 -10.47 25.42 15.70
CA ARG A 30 -9.33 26.09 15.06
C ARG A 30 -9.74 27.27 14.18
N CYS A 31 -10.84 27.15 13.45
CA CYS A 31 -11.37 28.26 12.66
C CYS A 31 -11.90 29.42 13.52
N GLN A 32 -12.36 29.14 14.74
CA GLN A 32 -12.80 30.18 15.68
C GLN A 32 -11.61 30.97 16.23
N VAL A 33 -10.56 30.28 16.68
CA VAL A 33 -9.31 30.90 17.15
C VAL A 33 -8.70 31.82 16.08
N LEU A 34 -8.76 31.42 14.80
CA LEU A 34 -8.22 32.24 13.72
C LEU A 34 -9.06 33.49 13.43
N ARG A 35 -10.40 33.41 13.54
CA ARG A 35 -11.26 34.59 13.40
C ARG A 35 -11.02 35.62 14.51
N GLU A 36 -10.85 35.16 15.75
CA GLU A 36 -10.51 36.03 16.88
C GLU A 36 -9.14 36.73 16.68
N ILE A 37 -8.20 36.12 15.96
CA ILE A 37 -6.91 36.73 15.61
C ILE A 37 -7.04 37.73 14.45
N ASP A 38 -7.94 37.45 13.51
CA ASP A 38 -8.19 38.27 12.32
C ASP A 38 -8.97 39.55 12.67
N ASP A 39 -9.98 39.45 13.55
CA ASP A 39 -10.77 40.59 14.05
C ASP A 39 -9.91 41.62 14.83
N ASN A 40 -8.71 41.22 15.29
CA ASN A 40 -7.75 42.08 15.99
C ASN A 40 -6.65 42.67 15.09
N ASN A 41 -6.57 42.29 13.80
CA ASN A 41 -5.58 42.77 12.85
C ASN A 41 -6.26 43.53 11.69
N GLU A 42 -6.26 44.86 11.75
CA GLU A 42 -6.94 45.75 10.79
C GLU A 42 -6.40 45.74 9.33
N ASN A 43 -5.50 44.83 8.96
CA ASN A 43 -4.69 44.97 7.73
C ASN A 43 -4.52 43.66 6.92
N MET A 44 -5.60 42.90 6.70
CA MET A 44 -5.55 41.60 5.99
C MET A 44 -6.47 41.53 4.75
N GLY A 45 -6.67 42.66 4.07
CA GLY A 45 -7.59 42.76 2.92
C GLY A 45 -7.11 42.14 1.59
N GLU A 46 -5.83 41.80 1.39
CA GLU A 46 -5.31 41.67 0.01
C GLU A 46 -4.60 40.37 -0.38
N ASN A 47 -4.42 39.36 0.49
CA ASN A 47 -3.68 38.17 0.09
C ASN A 47 -4.49 36.86 0.11
N ILE A 48 -5.27 36.65 -0.96
CA ILE A 48 -6.02 35.40 -1.22
C ILE A 48 -5.15 34.16 -1.05
N THR A 49 -3.85 34.24 -1.36
CA THR A 49 -2.92 33.10 -1.23
C THR A 49 -2.69 32.70 0.23
N GLU A 50 -2.55 33.68 1.13
CA GLU A 50 -2.39 33.44 2.57
C GLU A 50 -3.66 32.84 3.19
N ILE A 51 -4.83 33.28 2.73
CA ILE A 51 -6.11 32.69 3.16
C ILE A 51 -6.16 31.21 2.79
N TRP A 52 -5.79 30.85 1.56
CA TRP A 52 -5.76 29.45 1.12
C TRP A 52 -4.73 28.61 1.88
N ASP A 53 -3.56 29.17 2.17
CA ASP A 53 -2.54 28.50 2.97
C ASP A 53 -3.01 28.27 4.42
N ASN A 54 -3.69 29.25 5.01
CA ASN A 54 -4.30 29.13 6.33
C ASN A 54 -5.39 28.04 6.35
N ILE A 55 -6.28 28.02 5.35
CA ILE A 55 -7.30 26.98 5.22
C ILE A 55 -6.65 25.59 5.13
N ASN A 56 -5.65 25.44 4.25
CA ASN A 56 -4.91 24.18 4.10
C ASN A 56 -4.23 23.77 5.42
N ASP A 57 -3.63 24.72 6.15
CA ASP A 57 -2.97 24.47 7.42
C ASP A 57 -3.95 23.98 8.50
N ILE A 58 -5.16 24.57 8.60
CA ILE A 58 -6.21 24.10 9.51
C ILE A 58 -6.58 22.65 9.17
N TYR A 59 -6.89 22.36 7.91
CA TYR A 59 -7.30 21.02 7.50
C TYR A 59 -6.19 19.99 7.66
N THR A 60 -4.94 20.35 7.38
CA THR A 60 -3.81 19.44 7.56
C THR A 60 -3.52 19.18 9.04
N LYS A 61 -3.47 20.20 9.90
CA LYS A 61 -3.28 20.04 11.35
C LYS A 61 -4.43 19.28 12.00
N THR A 62 -5.67 19.46 11.55
CA THR A 62 -6.85 18.74 12.09
C THR A 62 -6.81 17.29 11.67
N ALA A 63 -6.46 17.04 10.41
CA ALA A 63 -6.20 15.70 9.92
C ALA A 63 -5.06 15.02 10.68
N GLU A 64 -3.95 15.70 10.97
CA GLU A 64 -2.84 15.12 11.77
C GLU A 64 -3.25 14.76 13.20
N LYS A 65 -4.11 15.58 13.83
CA LYS A 65 -4.56 15.36 15.21
C LYS A 65 -5.57 14.23 15.33
N VAL A 66 -6.51 14.15 14.38
CA VAL A 66 -7.68 13.25 14.48
C VAL A 66 -7.54 12.02 13.59
N LEU A 67 -6.96 12.17 12.40
CA LEU A 67 -6.76 11.09 11.45
C LEU A 67 -5.33 10.54 11.55
N SER A 68 -5.21 9.22 11.47
CA SER A 68 -3.90 8.60 11.28
C SER A 68 -3.46 8.70 9.83
N LEU A 69 -2.15 8.70 9.60
CA LEU A 69 -1.60 8.52 8.27
C LEU A 69 -2.00 7.16 7.70
N LYS A 70 -2.37 7.15 6.42
CA LYS A 70 -2.71 5.95 5.68
C LYS A 70 -1.44 5.13 5.46
N ASN A 71 -1.24 4.13 6.30
CA ASN A 71 -0.18 3.16 6.11
C ASN A 71 -0.60 2.21 4.99
N ARG A 72 0.18 2.16 3.91
CA ARG A 72 0.03 1.12 2.91
C ARG A 72 0.40 -0.21 3.57
N LYS A 73 -0.52 -1.19 3.56
CA LYS A 73 -0.22 -2.54 4.01
C LYS A 73 1.04 -3.03 3.28
N ARG A 74 2.05 -3.47 4.04
CA ARG A 74 3.24 -4.09 3.45
C ARG A 74 2.81 -5.34 2.70
N LYS A 75 3.48 -5.63 1.60
CA LYS A 75 3.28 -6.89 0.87
C LYS A 75 3.81 -8.00 1.76
N GLN A 76 3.00 -9.04 2.02
CA GLN A 76 3.39 -10.16 2.88
C GLN A 76 4.66 -10.85 2.38
N TRP A 77 4.81 -10.97 1.05
CA TRP A 77 5.97 -11.59 0.43
C TRP A 77 7.25 -10.77 0.44
N LEU A 78 7.21 -9.50 0.87
CA LEU A 78 8.37 -8.61 0.81
C LEU A 78 8.97 -8.39 2.21
N PRO A 79 10.12 -9.01 2.53
CA PRO A 79 10.74 -8.93 3.85
C PRO A 79 11.35 -7.56 4.12
N ASP A 80 11.65 -7.31 5.40
CA ASP A 80 12.16 -6.03 5.87
C ASP A 80 13.52 -5.66 5.26
N LYS A 81 14.38 -6.66 5.02
CA LYS A 81 15.67 -6.48 4.35
C LYS A 81 15.52 -5.83 2.97
N THR A 82 14.56 -6.28 2.16
CA THR A 82 14.34 -5.69 0.83
C THR A 82 13.67 -4.32 0.90
N TRP A 83 12.86 -4.07 1.94
CA TRP A 83 12.38 -2.72 2.24
C TRP A 83 13.51 -1.75 2.59
N GLU A 84 14.54 -2.21 3.31
CA GLU A 84 15.74 -1.41 3.59
C GLU A 84 16.48 -1.05 2.31
N ASN A 85 16.72 -2.01 1.41
CA ASN A 85 17.31 -1.74 0.09
C ASN A 85 16.49 -0.72 -0.72
N ILE A 86 15.16 -0.77 -0.65
CA ILE A 86 14.28 0.23 -1.29
C ILE A 86 14.46 1.61 -0.67
N LYS A 87 14.60 1.71 0.66
CA LYS A 87 14.86 2.98 1.37
C LYS A 87 16.20 3.58 0.94
N GLU A 88 17.26 2.78 0.87
CA GLU A 88 18.58 3.22 0.43
C GLU A 88 18.55 3.76 -1.01
N ARG A 89 17.93 3.01 -1.93
CA ARG A 89 17.74 3.45 -3.31
C ARG A 89 16.97 4.77 -3.38
N LYS A 90 15.94 4.95 -2.56
CA LYS A 90 15.18 6.19 -2.46
C LYS A 90 16.04 7.35 -1.94
N ALA A 91 16.88 7.11 -0.93
CA ALA A 91 17.81 8.12 -0.42
C ALA A 91 18.79 8.61 -1.50
N ILE A 92 19.32 7.69 -2.33
CA ILE A 92 20.19 8.05 -3.46
C ILE A 92 19.42 8.88 -4.49
N LYS A 93 18.16 8.52 -4.78
CA LYS A 93 17.33 9.28 -5.71
C LYS A 93 17.06 10.70 -5.22
N ILE A 94 16.82 10.88 -3.92
CA ILE A 94 16.64 12.21 -3.30
C ILE A 94 17.92 13.03 -3.48
N LYS A 95 19.10 12.45 -3.19
CA LYS A 95 20.39 13.10 -3.40
C LYS A 95 20.61 13.48 -4.88
N PHE A 96 20.23 12.61 -5.81
CA PHE A 96 20.32 12.87 -7.25
C PHE A 96 19.44 14.05 -7.69
N ASN A 97 18.19 14.11 -7.19
CA ASN A 97 17.26 15.19 -7.52
C ASN A 97 17.70 16.54 -6.94
N ALA A 98 18.36 16.55 -5.78
CA ALA A 98 18.89 17.75 -5.15
C ALA A 98 20.22 18.23 -5.76
N ALA A 99 20.95 17.38 -6.47
CA ALA A 99 22.25 17.72 -7.03
C ALA A 99 22.12 18.70 -8.20
N THR A 100 22.91 19.77 -8.19
CA THR A 100 22.99 20.76 -9.29
C THR A 100 24.12 20.45 -10.27
N SER A 101 25.29 20.02 -9.76
CA SER A 101 26.48 19.71 -10.56
C SER A 101 26.35 18.43 -11.40
N ASN A 102 26.75 18.50 -12.68
CA ASN A 102 26.72 17.37 -13.61
C ASN A 102 27.60 16.19 -13.18
N ARG A 103 28.79 16.45 -12.62
CA ARG A 103 29.69 15.38 -12.11
C ARG A 103 29.08 14.60 -10.95
N LEU A 104 28.35 15.28 -10.06
CA LEU A 104 27.66 14.62 -8.96
C LEU A 104 26.46 13.82 -9.45
N LYS A 105 25.72 14.34 -10.43
CA LYS A 105 24.61 13.63 -11.06
C LYS A 105 25.06 12.32 -11.70
N THR A 106 26.14 12.30 -12.48
CA THR A 106 26.63 11.07 -13.13
C THR A 106 27.03 10.00 -12.11
N LYS A 107 27.74 10.39 -11.03
CA LYS A 107 28.10 9.47 -9.93
C LYS A 107 26.86 8.91 -9.23
N LEU A 108 25.91 9.77 -8.85
CA LEU A 108 24.68 9.36 -8.17
C LEU A 108 23.79 8.51 -9.07
N GLN A 109 23.80 8.75 -10.39
CA GLN A 109 23.09 7.94 -11.37
C GLN A 109 23.65 6.52 -11.45
N SER A 110 24.99 6.37 -11.45
CA SER A 110 25.60 5.04 -11.39
C SER A 110 25.21 4.30 -10.10
N ASN A 111 25.38 4.96 -8.95
CA ASN A 111 25.03 4.38 -7.66
C ASN A 111 23.54 3.98 -7.59
N TYR A 112 22.64 4.82 -8.13
CA TYR A 112 21.22 4.50 -8.21
C TYR A 112 20.98 3.27 -9.08
N ARG A 113 21.64 3.15 -10.23
CA ARG A 113 21.49 2.00 -11.13
C ARG A 113 21.95 0.70 -10.47
N ASP A 114 23.05 0.73 -9.74
CA ASP A 114 23.57 -0.46 -9.06
C ASP A 114 22.65 -0.88 -7.91
N LYS A 115 22.16 0.08 -7.11
CA LYS A 115 21.16 -0.20 -6.07
C LYS A 115 19.80 -0.62 -6.63
N ASP A 116 19.38 -0.11 -7.79
CA ASP A 116 18.14 -0.54 -8.46
C ASP A 116 18.22 -1.99 -8.92
N LYS A 117 19.39 -2.43 -9.43
CA LYS A 117 19.64 -3.85 -9.76
C LYS A 117 19.57 -4.73 -8.51
N GLU A 118 20.20 -4.31 -7.42
CA GLU A 118 20.17 -5.04 -6.13
C GLU A 118 18.73 -5.19 -5.61
N VAL A 119 17.96 -4.10 -5.56
CA VAL A 119 16.54 -4.12 -5.15
C VAL A 119 15.72 -5.06 -6.01
N LYS A 120 15.88 -5.02 -7.34
CA LYS A 120 15.15 -5.90 -8.27
C LYS A 120 15.49 -7.37 -8.04
N LYS A 121 16.78 -7.69 -7.86
CA LYS A 121 17.25 -9.05 -7.60
C LYS A 121 16.72 -9.57 -6.27
N SER A 122 16.81 -8.78 -5.20
CA SER A 122 16.30 -9.12 -3.87
C SER A 122 14.80 -9.36 -3.89
N ALA A 123 14.03 -8.43 -4.46
CA ALA A 123 12.57 -8.56 -4.54
C ALA A 123 12.13 -9.75 -5.40
N GLN A 124 12.88 -10.10 -6.45
CA GLN A 124 12.59 -11.29 -7.24
C GLN A 124 12.86 -12.57 -6.44
N ASN A 125 13.96 -12.62 -5.68
CA ASN A 125 14.30 -13.76 -4.84
C ASN A 125 13.26 -13.96 -3.74
N ASP A 126 12.93 -12.89 -3.01
CA ASP A 126 11.92 -12.96 -1.94
C ASP A 126 10.56 -13.42 -2.47
N ARG A 127 10.17 -12.97 -3.66
CA ARG A 127 8.93 -13.42 -4.29
C ARG A 127 8.96 -14.91 -4.61
N ARG A 128 10.10 -15.45 -5.08
CA ARG A 128 10.23 -16.90 -5.35
C ARG A 128 10.14 -17.68 -4.05
N ASN A 129 10.90 -17.28 -3.03
CA ASN A 129 10.89 -17.92 -1.72
C ASN A 129 9.47 -17.94 -1.12
N TYR A 130 8.76 -16.81 -1.17
CA TYR A 130 7.39 -16.74 -0.69
C TYR A 130 6.43 -17.68 -1.43
N VAL A 131 6.58 -17.80 -2.75
CA VAL A 131 5.75 -18.72 -3.55
C VAL A 131 6.08 -20.17 -3.21
N GLU A 132 7.35 -20.49 -2.99
CA GLU A 132 7.83 -21.81 -2.60
C GLU A 132 7.35 -22.20 -1.19
N GLU A 133 7.43 -21.29 -0.23
CA GLU A 133 6.88 -21.47 1.13
C GLU A 133 5.38 -21.79 1.09
N LEU A 134 4.61 -21.03 0.30
CA LEU A 134 3.18 -21.31 0.11
C LEU A 134 2.94 -22.67 -0.56
N ALA A 135 3.73 -23.03 -1.56
CA ALA A 135 3.59 -24.32 -2.22
C ALA A 135 3.87 -25.48 -1.26
N ASN A 136 4.89 -25.36 -0.42
CA ASN A 136 5.23 -26.35 0.60
C ASN A 136 4.12 -26.48 1.65
N GLU A 137 3.57 -25.35 2.13
CA GLU A 137 2.44 -25.36 3.06
C GLU A 137 1.20 -26.05 2.46
N ALA A 138 0.94 -25.83 1.17
CA ALA A 138 -0.14 -26.51 0.46
C ALA A 138 0.11 -28.02 0.32
N GLU A 139 1.33 -28.45 0.05
CA GLU A 139 1.70 -29.86 -0.03
C GLU A 139 1.50 -30.56 1.32
N GLU A 140 1.98 -29.94 2.41
CA GLU A 140 1.80 -30.47 3.76
C GLU A 140 0.33 -30.54 4.16
N ALA A 141 -0.45 -29.49 3.88
CA ALA A 141 -1.89 -29.49 4.14
C ALA A 141 -2.60 -30.61 3.34
N SER A 142 -2.16 -30.87 2.11
CA SER A 142 -2.68 -31.98 1.31
C SER A 142 -2.36 -33.32 1.94
N LYS A 143 -1.14 -33.52 2.45
CA LYS A 143 -0.74 -34.75 3.17
C LYS A 143 -1.58 -34.96 4.44
N ARG A 144 -2.00 -33.89 5.11
CA ARG A 144 -2.88 -33.93 6.29
C ARG A 144 -4.38 -34.07 5.95
N GLY A 145 -4.76 -33.99 4.66
CA GLY A 145 -6.16 -34.02 4.23
C GLY A 145 -6.93 -32.70 4.42
N GLU A 146 -6.24 -31.58 4.69
CA GLU A 146 -6.84 -30.27 4.94
C GLU A 146 -7.17 -29.52 3.64
N LEU A 147 -8.14 -30.02 2.86
CA LEU A 147 -8.51 -29.47 1.54
C LEU A 147 -8.89 -27.98 1.55
N SER A 148 -9.48 -27.49 2.65
CA SER A 148 -9.81 -26.07 2.85
C SER A 148 -8.58 -25.16 2.79
N VAL A 149 -7.48 -25.59 3.40
CA VAL A 149 -6.22 -24.84 3.46
C VAL A 149 -5.55 -24.85 2.10
N VAL A 150 -5.46 -26.02 1.46
CA VAL A 150 -4.94 -26.18 0.09
C VAL A 150 -5.67 -25.26 -0.89
N TYR A 151 -7.01 -25.18 -0.80
CA TYR A 151 -7.81 -24.31 -1.64
C TYR A 151 -7.48 -22.82 -1.41
N LYS A 152 -7.38 -22.37 -0.16
CA LYS A 152 -7.04 -20.98 0.17
C LYS A 152 -5.66 -20.61 -0.37
N ILE A 153 -4.66 -21.47 -0.19
CA ILE A 153 -3.28 -21.23 -0.65
C ILE A 153 -3.22 -21.23 -2.18
N SER A 154 -3.87 -22.19 -2.85
CA SER A 154 -3.97 -22.23 -4.31
C SER A 154 -4.61 -20.95 -4.88
N ARG A 155 -5.67 -20.46 -4.23
CA ARG A 155 -6.33 -19.19 -4.58
C ARG A 155 -5.39 -18.00 -4.39
N GLN A 156 -4.58 -17.99 -3.33
CA GLN A 156 -3.57 -16.98 -3.07
C GLN A 156 -2.45 -16.98 -4.13
N LEU A 157 -1.96 -18.15 -4.53
CA LEU A 157 -0.92 -18.32 -5.55
C LEU A 157 -1.40 -17.90 -6.95
N CYS A 158 -2.63 -18.25 -7.30
CA CYS A 158 -3.18 -17.99 -8.62
C CYS A 158 -3.51 -16.50 -8.87
N GLY A 159 -3.55 -15.65 -7.82
CA GLY A 159 -3.77 -14.20 -7.92
C GLY A 159 -5.10 -13.79 -8.58
N LYS A 160 -5.96 -14.75 -8.94
CA LYS A 160 -7.22 -14.53 -9.62
C LYS A 160 -8.35 -14.59 -8.59
N SER A 161 -8.72 -13.41 -8.11
CA SER A 161 -10.09 -13.16 -7.64
C SER A 161 -11.01 -12.95 -8.86
N ARG A 162 -11.04 -13.89 -9.80
CA ARG A 162 -12.23 -13.99 -10.64
C ARG A 162 -13.20 -14.83 -9.84
N ASN A 163 -14.12 -14.15 -9.16
CA ASN A 163 -15.40 -14.78 -8.83
C ASN A 163 -16.08 -15.02 -10.19
N ASN A 164 -15.77 -16.15 -10.82
CA ASN A 164 -16.67 -16.66 -11.82
C ASN A 164 -17.85 -17.19 -11.01
N ASP A 165 -18.90 -16.40 -10.84
CA ASP A 165 -20.17 -16.82 -10.22
C ASP A 165 -20.90 -17.89 -11.07
N SER A 166 -20.28 -18.34 -12.17
CA SER A 166 -20.74 -19.48 -12.95
C SER A 166 -20.36 -20.78 -12.25
N PRO A 167 -21.31 -21.58 -11.73
CA PRO A 167 -21.04 -22.95 -11.33
C PRO A 167 -20.53 -23.73 -12.55
N VAL A 168 -19.49 -24.53 -12.37
CA VAL A 168 -19.02 -25.46 -13.41
C VAL A 168 -20.00 -26.64 -13.41
N LEU A 169 -20.57 -26.95 -14.58
CA LEU A 169 -21.55 -28.03 -14.74
C LEU A 169 -20.88 -29.25 -15.37
N SER A 170 -21.27 -30.45 -14.92
CA SER A 170 -20.92 -31.70 -15.61
C SER A 170 -21.65 -31.81 -16.94
N LYS A 171 -21.25 -32.77 -17.79
CA LYS A 171 -22.01 -33.13 -19.00
C LYS A 171 -23.46 -33.58 -18.69
N GLU A 172 -23.73 -33.95 -17.44
CA GLU A 172 -25.04 -34.35 -16.91
C GLU A 172 -25.78 -33.18 -16.22
N GLY A 173 -25.27 -31.96 -16.31
CA GLY A 173 -25.92 -30.76 -15.75
C GLY A 173 -25.82 -30.61 -14.23
N LEU A 174 -25.04 -31.46 -13.56
CA LEU A 174 -24.83 -31.38 -12.11
C LEU A 174 -23.76 -30.32 -11.79
N LYS A 175 -23.99 -29.54 -10.72
CA LYS A 175 -23.01 -28.58 -10.21
C LYS A 175 -21.77 -29.33 -9.72
N GLN A 176 -20.69 -29.29 -10.50
CA GLN A 176 -19.40 -29.79 -10.08
C GLN A 176 -18.78 -28.75 -9.14
N THR A 177 -18.62 -29.13 -7.88
CA THR A 177 -17.82 -28.33 -6.96
C THR A 177 -16.38 -28.33 -7.46
N MET A 178 -15.77 -27.14 -7.51
CA MET A 178 -14.39 -26.91 -8.01
C MET A 178 -13.34 -27.85 -7.38
N ILE A 179 -13.64 -28.41 -6.20
CA ILE A 179 -12.82 -29.38 -5.47
C ILE A 179 -12.56 -30.65 -6.30
N TYR A 180 -13.57 -31.20 -7.00
CA TYR A 180 -13.41 -32.42 -7.81
C TYR A 180 -12.51 -32.20 -9.02
N LEU A 181 -12.61 -31.05 -9.68
CA LEU A 181 -11.78 -30.73 -10.85
C LEU A 181 -10.32 -30.48 -10.46
N THR A 182 -10.09 -29.86 -9.29
CA THR A 182 -8.73 -29.69 -8.76
C THR A 182 -8.10 -31.02 -8.35
N PHE A 183 -8.88 -31.93 -7.75
CA PHE A 183 -8.41 -33.26 -7.38
C PHE A 183 -7.99 -34.07 -8.62
N ASN A 184 -8.87 -34.14 -9.64
CA ASN A 184 -8.58 -34.86 -10.88
C ASN A 184 -7.40 -34.25 -11.66
N ARG A 185 -7.23 -32.93 -11.60
CA ARG A 185 -6.10 -32.25 -12.27
C ARG A 185 -4.77 -32.51 -11.56
N LEU A 186 -4.77 -32.59 -10.24
CA LEU A 186 -3.58 -32.94 -9.46
C LEU A 186 -3.21 -34.41 -9.64
N GLU A 187 -4.18 -35.32 -9.71
CA GLU A 187 -3.94 -36.74 -10.06
C GLU A 187 -3.25 -36.90 -11.43
N MET A 188 -3.60 -36.09 -12.43
CA MET A 188 -2.96 -36.15 -13.75
C MET A 188 -1.48 -35.72 -13.73
N HIS A 189 -1.04 -34.96 -12.74
CA HIS A 189 0.35 -34.51 -12.62
C HIS A 189 1.20 -35.42 -11.70
N LEU A 190 0.60 -36.43 -11.07
CA LEU A 190 1.24 -37.38 -10.16
C LEU A 190 1.41 -38.79 -10.78
N LYS A 191 1.11 -38.96 -12.07
CA LYS A 191 1.43 -40.15 -12.89
C LYS A 191 2.49 -39.80 -13.91
#